data_AF-L7WXQ4-F1
#
_entry.id   AF-L7WXQ4-F1
#
_cell.length_a   1.000
_cell.length_b   1.000
_cell.length_c   1.000
_cell.angle_alpha   90.00
_cell.angle_beta   90.00
_cell.angle_gamma   90.00
#
_symmetry.space_group_name_H-M   'P 1'
#
loop_
_entity.id
_entity.type
_entity.pdbx_description
1 polymer ?
#
loop_
_entity_poly.entity_id
_entity_poly.type
_entity_poly.pdbx_seq_one_letter_code
_entity_poly.pdbx_strand_id
1 'polypeptide(L)'
;MLDHRTSHRSGSLLILLVILGNLLLIGSTNLISIYLALEMQTLCMFILVAYNKNSLLSAEAGLKYFVLGALSSGLFLFGCALIYGSTGELELQFIRISIISYGALAGK
;
A
#
# COMPACT_ATOMS: atom_id res chain seq x y z
N MET A 1 24.55 -5.44 -26.09
CA MET A 1 24.38 -6.91 -26.15
C MET A 1 24.38 -7.60 -24.77
N LEU A 2 24.34 -6.88 -23.62
CA LEU A 2 24.32 -7.47 -22.27
C LEU A 2 23.00 -7.32 -21.48
N ASP A 3 21.96 -6.70 -22.04
CA ASP A 3 20.80 -6.25 -21.24
C ASP A 3 19.65 -7.27 -21.13
N HIS A 4 19.63 -8.30 -21.96
CA HIS A 4 18.48 -9.22 -22.02
C HIS A 4 18.43 -10.23 -20.86
N ARG A 5 19.57 -10.52 -20.20
CA ARG A 5 19.64 -11.43 -19.03
C ARG A 5 19.43 -10.71 -17.70
N THR A 6 19.86 -9.46 -17.59
CA THR A 6 19.67 -8.62 -16.39
C THR A 6 18.21 -8.21 -16.24
N SER A 7 17.51 -7.95 -17.36
CA SER A 7 16.09 -7.64 -17.38
C SER A 7 15.18 -8.79 -16.91
N HIS A 8 15.53 -10.06 -17.08
CA HIS A 8 14.70 -11.12 -16.48
C HIS A 8 14.85 -11.20 -14.95
N ARG A 9 16.04 -10.92 -14.41
CA ARG A 9 16.32 -11.06 -12.97
C ARG A 9 15.72 -9.94 -12.14
N SER A 10 15.77 -8.69 -12.63
CA SER A 10 15.24 -7.55 -11.89
C SER A 10 13.71 -7.61 -11.74
N GLY A 11 12.99 -8.09 -12.77
CA GLY A 11 11.54 -8.30 -12.70
C GLY A 11 11.13 -9.33 -11.64
N SER A 12 11.85 -10.45 -11.55
CA SER A 12 11.59 -11.48 -10.53
C SER A 12 11.82 -10.99 -9.10
N LEU A 13 12.84 -10.13 -8.88
CA LEU A 13 13.09 -9.52 -7.57
C LEU A 13 11.98 -8.56 -7.15
N LEU A 14 11.47 -7.75 -8.07
CA LEU A 14 10.33 -6.85 -7.82
C LEU A 14 9.07 -7.64 -7.45
N ILE A 15 8.81 -8.75 -8.14
CA ILE A 15 7.68 -9.64 -7.82
C ILE A 15 7.84 -10.25 -6.42
N LEU A 16 9.04 -10.70 -6.06
CA LEU A 16 9.31 -11.20 -4.70
C LEU A 16 9.08 -10.12 -3.65
N LEU A 17 9.45 -8.87 -3.94
CA LEU A 17 9.24 -7.73 -3.04
C LEU A 17 7.75 -7.38 -2.88
N VAL A 18 6.95 -7.49 -3.94
CA VAL A 18 5.48 -7.39 -3.88
C VAL A 18 4.87 -8.48 -3.00
N ILE A 19 5.33 -9.73 -3.15
CA ILE A 19 4.84 -10.85 -2.32
C ILE A 19 5.22 -10.63 -0.86
N LEU A 20 6.44 -10.17 -0.58
CA LEU A 20 6.89 -9.86 0.77
C LEU A 20 6.05 -8.72 1.39
N GLY A 21 5.76 -7.65 0.64
CA GLY A 21 4.85 -6.59 1.08
C GLY A 21 3.45 -7.12 1.42
N ASN A 22 2.92 -8.04 0.62
CA ASN A 22 1.64 -8.69 0.91
C ASN A 22 1.67 -9.58 2.16
N LEU A 23 2.77 -10.30 2.40
CA LEU A 23 2.94 -11.09 3.62
C LEU A 23 2.98 -10.20 4.87
N LEU A 24 3.68 -9.07 4.80
CA LEU A 24 3.68 -8.06 5.87
C LEU A 24 2.29 -7.48 6.11
N LEU A 25 1.53 -7.23 5.03
CA LEU A 25 0.16 -6.72 5.11
C LEU A 25 -0.76 -7.69 5.87
N ILE A 26 -0.71 -8.98 5.53
CA ILE A 26 -1.52 -10.01 6.19
C ILE A 26 -1.18 -10.11 7.69
N GLY A 27 0.08 -9.88 8.07
CA GLY A 27 0.53 -9.90 9.46
C GLY A 27 0.35 -8.60 10.24
N SER A 28 -0.18 -7.54 9.63
CA SER A 28 -0.25 -6.21 10.24
C SER A 28 -1.40 -6.07 11.24
N THR A 29 -1.12 -5.53 12.43
CA THR A 29 -2.11 -5.33 13.51
C THR A 29 -2.44 -3.86 13.79
N ASN A 30 -1.66 -2.93 13.24
CA ASN A 30 -1.82 -1.49 13.45
C ASN A 30 -1.94 -0.73 12.11
N LEU A 31 -2.58 0.44 12.13
CA LEU A 31 -2.86 1.24 10.92
C LEU A 31 -1.58 1.65 10.13
N ILE A 32 -0.50 1.98 10.84
CA ILE A 32 0.78 2.37 10.23
C ILE A 32 1.45 1.17 9.55
N SER A 33 1.42 0.00 10.19
CA SER A 33 1.95 -1.25 9.61
C SER A 33 1.21 -1.64 8.33
N ILE A 34 -0.12 -1.49 8.33
CA ILE A 34 -0.95 -1.69 7.13
C ILE A 34 -0.55 -0.70 6.03
N TYR A 35 -0.45 0.59 6.35
CA TYR A 35 -0.07 1.62 5.38
C TYR A 35 1.32 1.35 4.76
N LEU A 36 2.33 1.05 5.59
CA LEU A 36 3.68 0.77 5.13
C LEU A 36 3.75 -0.48 4.26
N ALA A 37 3.03 -1.55 4.63
CA ALA A 37 2.98 -2.77 3.84
C ALA A 37 2.29 -2.54 2.48
N LEU A 38 1.23 -1.73 2.45
CA LEU A 38 0.58 -1.30 1.20
C LEU A 38 1.53 -0.49 0.32
N GLU A 39 2.19 0.53 0.86
CA GLU A 39 3.14 1.37 0.09
C GLU A 39 4.31 0.58 -0.48
N MET A 40 4.82 -0.39 0.28
CA MET A 40 5.92 -1.24 -0.17
C MET A 40 5.53 -2.02 -1.43
N GLN A 41 4.37 -2.68 -1.45
CA GLN A 41 3.94 -3.44 -2.62
C GLN A 41 3.54 -2.54 -3.81
N THR A 42 2.93 -1.38 -3.56
CA THR A 42 2.47 -0.47 -4.62
C THR A 42 3.65 0.16 -5.37
N LEU A 43 4.69 0.61 -4.66
CA LEU A 43 5.91 1.16 -5.29
C LEU A 43 6.58 0.12 -6.20
N CYS A 44 6.63 -1.14 -5.76
CA CYS A 44 7.17 -2.22 -6.59
C CYS A 44 6.31 -2.48 -7.84
N MET A 45 4.99 -2.43 -7.69
CA MET A 45 4.06 -2.55 -8.81
C MET A 45 4.18 -1.39 -9.80
N PHE A 46 4.41 -0.15 -9.33
CA PHE A 46 4.62 1.00 -10.22
C PHE A 46 5.81 0.77 -11.16
N ILE A 47 6.89 0.20 -10.63
CA ILE A 47 8.09 -0.15 -11.39
C ILE A 47 7.80 -1.30 -12.36
N LEU A 48 7.01 -2.31 -11.95
CA LEU A 48 6.64 -3.44 -12.81
C LEU A 48 5.73 -3.04 -13.98
N VAL A 49 4.80 -2.10 -13.79
CA VAL A 49 3.94 -1.60 -14.88
C VAL A 49 4.75 -0.82 -15.91
N ALA A 50 5.75 -0.05 -15.45
CA ALA A 50 6.67 0.71 -16.30
C ALA A 50 7.91 -0.08 -16.75
N TYR A 51 7.90 -1.41 -16.62
CA TYR A 51 9.11 -2.22 -16.79
C TYR A 51 9.67 -2.20 -18.21
N ASN A 52 8.80 -2.15 -19.22
CA ASN A 52 9.21 -2.15 -20.61
C ASN A 52 9.54 -0.72 -21.09
N LYS A 53 10.79 -0.31 -20.85
CA LYS A 53 11.31 1.03 -21.18
C LYS A 53 11.21 1.41 -22.67
N ASN A 54 11.14 0.43 -23.57
CA ASN A 54 11.07 0.66 -25.01
C ASN A 54 9.64 0.90 -25.52
N SER A 55 8.63 0.73 -24.66
CA SER A 55 7.23 0.88 -25.02
C SER A 55 6.65 2.16 -24.42
N LEU A 56 6.21 3.07 -25.30
CA LEU A 56 5.46 4.27 -24.92
C LEU A 56 4.19 3.93 -24.13
N LEU A 57 3.51 2.84 -24.50
CA LEU A 57 2.32 2.35 -23.78
C LEU A 57 2.64 1.93 -22.34
N SER A 58 3.79 1.26 -22.11
CA SER A 58 4.22 0.86 -20.76
C SER A 58 4.56 2.09 -19.90
N ALA A 59 5.21 3.10 -20.48
CA ALA A 59 5.49 4.36 -19.80
C ALA A 59 4.21 5.12 -19.43
N GLU A 60 3.26 5.22 -20.36
CA GLU A 60 1.97 5.88 -20.12
C GLU A 60 1.13 5.13 -19.07
N ALA A 61 1.05 3.80 -19.16
CA ALA A 61 0.36 2.96 -18.19
C ALA A 61 0.99 3.09 -16.79
N GLY A 62 2.32 3.08 -16.71
CA GLY A 62 3.06 3.26 -15.47
C GLY A 62 2.76 4.61 -14.81
N LEU A 63 2.75 5.69 -15.60
CA LEU A 63 2.42 7.03 -15.10
C LEU A 63 0.97 7.12 -14.61
N LYS A 64 0.00 6.59 -15.36
CA LYS A 64 -1.42 6.56 -14.96
C LYS A 64 -1.61 5.78 -13.67
N TYR A 65 -0.96 4.62 -13.56
CA TYR A 65 -1.05 3.76 -12.38
C TYR A 65 -0.37 4.40 -11.15
N PHE A 66 0.78 5.06 -11.35
CA PHE A 66 1.45 5.84 -10.30
C PHE A 66 0.56 6.97 -9.76
N VAL A 67 -0.03 7.79 -10.64
CA VAL A 67 -0.86 8.94 -10.24
C VAL A 67 -2.12 8.48 -9.51
N LEU A 68 -2.84 7.49 -10.06
CA LEU A 68 -4.03 6.93 -9.41
C LEU A 68 -3.68 6.25 -8.08
N GLY A 69 -2.56 5.54 -8.03
CA GLY A 69 -2.07 4.87 -6.82
C GLY A 69 -1.69 5.85 -5.71
N ALA A 70 -0.91 6.89 -6.04
CA ALA A 70 -0.51 7.92 -5.07
C ALA A 70 -1.72 8.67 -4.48
N LEU A 71 -2.72 8.99 -5.32
CA LEU A 71 -3.96 9.62 -4.85
C LEU A 71 -4.75 8.68 -3.93
N SER A 72 -4.92 7.42 -4.32
CA SER A 72 -5.60 6.40 -3.51
C SER A 72 -4.91 6.21 -2.15
N SER A 73 -3.58 6.14 -2.16
CA SER A 73 -2.79 5.99 -0.93
C SER A 73 -2.92 7.22 0.00
N GLY A 74 -2.92 8.43 -0.57
CA GLY A 74 -3.18 9.65 0.18
C GLY A 74 -4.58 9.66 0.84
N LEU A 75 -5.61 9.22 0.11
CA LEU A 75 -6.96 9.08 0.67
C LEU A 75 -7.03 8.02 1.77
N PHE A 76 -6.32 6.90 1.61
CA PHE A 76 -6.24 5.87 2.64
C PHE A 76 -5.57 6.38 3.92
N LEU A 77 -4.43 7.07 3.80
CA LEU A 77 -3.74 7.66 4.95
C LEU A 77 -4.59 8.75 5.62
N PHE A 78 -5.28 9.57 4.84
CA PHE A 78 -6.24 10.54 5.37
C PHE A 78 -7.38 9.86 6.15
N GLY A 79 -7.92 8.76 5.64
CA GLY A 79 -8.89 7.93 6.37
C GLY A 79 -8.34 7.40 7.69
N CYS A 80 -7.10 6.90 7.69
CA CYS A 80 -6.40 6.47 8.91
C CYS A 80 -6.24 7.63 9.91
N ALA A 81 -5.92 8.83 9.43
CA ALA A 81 -5.80 10.02 10.27
C ALA A 81 -7.14 10.43 10.90
N LEU A 82 -8.27 10.27 10.22
CA LEU A 82 -9.60 10.51 10.79
C LEU A 82 -9.97 9.47 11.86
N ILE A 83 -9.65 8.19 11.63
CA ILE A 83 -9.85 7.12 12.62
C ILE A 83 -9.01 7.39 13.87
N TYR A 84 -7.73 7.72 13.67
CA TYR A 84 -6.84 8.09 14.76
C TYR A 84 -7.32 9.36 15.48
N GLY A 85 -7.77 10.38 14.75
CA GLY A 85 -8.26 11.64 15.34
C GLY A 85 -9.52 11.47 16.20
N SER A 86 -10.35 10.46 15.91
CA SER A 86 -11.56 10.16 16.69
C SER A 86 -11.33 9.15 17.83
N THR A 87 -10.39 8.23 17.68
CA THR A 87 -10.15 7.15 18.66
C THR A 87 -8.93 7.36 19.53
N GLY A 88 -7.93 8.12 19.07
CA GLY A 88 -6.62 8.27 19.69
C GLY A 88 -5.72 7.03 19.56
N GLU A 89 -6.15 6.00 18.83
CA GLU A 89 -5.53 4.68 18.83
C GLU A 89 -5.03 4.27 17.43
N LEU A 90 -3.92 3.53 17.39
CA LEU A 90 -3.31 3.06 16.16
C LEU A 90 -3.41 1.53 15.98
N GLU A 91 -3.55 0.80 17.08
CA GLU A 91 -3.77 -0.65 17.07
C GLU A 91 -5.23 -0.96 16.75
N LEU A 92 -5.45 -1.89 15.82
CA LEU A 92 -6.80 -2.36 15.46
C LEU A 92 -7.54 -2.92 16.67
N GLN A 93 -6.77 -3.54 17.58
CA GLN A 93 -7.07 -3.88 18.98
C GLN A 93 -7.97 -2.85 19.67
N PHE A 94 -7.34 -1.71 19.92
CA PHE A 94 -7.87 -0.63 20.74
C PHE A 94 -8.88 0.21 19.96
N ILE A 95 -8.70 0.41 18.65
CA ILE A 95 -9.70 1.07 17.79
C ILE A 95 -11.05 0.38 17.92
N ARG A 96 -11.09 -0.96 17.86
CA ARG A 96 -12.33 -1.74 18.04
C ARG A 96 -12.98 -1.46 19.40
N ILE A 97 -12.18 -1.42 20.46
CA ILE A 97 -12.67 -1.19 21.84
C ILE A 97 -13.24 0.22 21.98
N SER A 98 -12.52 1.24 21.50
CA SER A 98 -12.94 2.64 21.55
C SER A 98 -14.26 2.86 20.82
N ILE A 99 -14.41 2.31 19.60
CA ILE A 99 -15.65 2.41 18.83
C ILE A 99 -16.84 1.78 19.57
N ILE A 100 -16.67 0.61 20.17
CA ILE A 100 -17.73 -0.06 20.95
C ILE A 100 -18.14 0.79 22.16
N SER A 101 -17.16 1.39 22.86
CA SER A 101 -17.41 2.28 24.01
C SER A 101 -18.22 3.52 23.60
N TYR A 102 -17.88 4.17 22.49
CA TYR A 102 -18.63 5.31 21.97
C TYR A 102 -20.06 4.93 21.58
N GLY A 103 -20.26 3.75 20.96
CA GLY A 103 -21.60 3.24 20.62
C GLY A 103 -22.47 2.97 21.85
N ALA A 104 -21.88 2.44 22.93
CA ALA A 104 -22.58 2.19 24.19
C ALA A 104 -23.00 3.49 24.92
N LEU A 105 -22.26 4.58 24.74
CA LEU A 105 -22.58 5.90 25.28
C LEU A 105 -23.64 6.64 24.44
N ALA A 106 -23.65 6.44 23.12
CA ALA A 106 -24.62 7.08 22.21
C ALA A 106 -26.01 6.40 22.21
N GLY A 107 -26.10 5.15 22.67
CA GLY A 107 -27.36 4.41 22.83
C GLY A 107 -28.11 4.69 24.13
N LYS A 108 -27.64 5.63 24.96
CA LYS A 108 -28.29 6.10 26.19
C LYS A 108 -28.84 7.51 26.00
#